data_AF-A0A0R3RCK8-F1
#
_entry.id   AF-A0A0R3RCK8-F1
#
_cell.length_a   1.000
_cell.length_b   1.000
_cell.length_c   1.000
_cell.angle_alpha   90.00
_cell.angle_beta   90.00
_cell.angle_gamma   90.00
#
_symmetry.space_group_name_H-M   'P 1'
#
loop_
_entity.id
_entity.type
_entity.pdbx_description
1 polymer ?
#
loop_
_entity_poly.entity_id
_entity_poly.type
_entity_poly.pdbx_seq_one_letter_code
_entity_poly.pdbx_strand_id
1 'polypeptide(L)'
;MVWQERSKYIIMLCKAVDMKRLGLLDGVLPNTCVYYWPRYENDKAQYGDYIVCNIKMDCTTDPLFNVTHLTMHRVDDEEGFVHKLEHWQYDWNNFTDFYWPLRILRRYCILYSFYQ
;
A
#
# COMPACT_ATOMS: atom_id res chain seq x y z
N MET A 1 -12.00 6.54 5.33
CA MET A 1 -11.10 5.75 6.20
C MET A 1 -9.66 6.28 6.21
N VAL A 2 -8.80 5.96 5.23
CA VAL A 2 -7.35 6.33 5.26
C VAL A 2 -7.11 7.82 5.52
N TRP A 3 -7.86 8.69 4.84
CA TRP A 3 -7.79 10.14 5.03
C TRP A 3 -8.23 10.59 6.42
N GLN A 4 -9.40 10.14 6.88
CA GLN A 4 -10.00 10.53 8.16
C GLN A 4 -9.10 10.14 9.34
N GLU A 5 -8.57 8.93 9.30
CA GLU A 5 -7.66 8.39 10.33
C GLU A 5 -6.21 8.89 10.17
N ARG A 6 -5.93 9.70 9.15
CA ARG A 6 -4.57 10.17 8.79
C ARG A 6 -3.57 9.01 8.75
N SER A 7 -4.00 7.86 8.23
CA SER A 7 -3.20 6.64 8.26
C SER A 7 -1.95 6.81 7.40
N LYS A 8 -0.77 6.66 8.02
CA LYS A 8 0.52 6.79 7.33
C LYS A 8 0.94 5.51 6.59
N TYR A 9 0.32 4.38 6.92
CA TYR A 9 0.73 3.07 6.43
C TYR A 9 -0.49 2.23 6.05
N ILE A 10 -0.35 1.49 4.96
CA ILE A 10 -1.27 0.42 4.57
C ILE A 10 -0.43 -0.84 4.44
N ILE A 11 -0.80 -1.89 5.19
CA ILE A 11 -0.11 -3.18 5.14
C ILE A 11 -1.04 -4.18 4.44
N MET A 12 -0.62 -4.63 3.27
CA MET A 12 -1.35 -5.57 2.43
C MET A 12 -0.61 -6.90 2.39
N LEU A 13 -1.24 -7.94 2.91
CA LEU A 13 -0.66 -9.28 3.08
C LEU A 13 -1.15 -10.28 2.03
N CYS A 14 -1.62 -9.76 0.89
CA CYS A 14 -2.18 -10.56 -0.18
C CYS A 14 -1.66 -10.05 -1.54
N LYS A 15 -1.78 -10.91 -2.55
CA LYS A 15 -1.39 -10.55 -3.90
C LYS A 15 -2.39 -9.58 -4.52
N ALA A 16 -1.88 -8.54 -5.18
CA ALA A 16 -2.72 -7.63 -5.93
C ALA A 16 -2.89 -8.09 -7.39
N VAL A 17 -4.12 -8.01 -7.91
CA VAL A 17 -4.47 -8.47 -9.26
C VAL A 17 -5.33 -7.45 -10.00
N ASP A 18 -5.21 -7.44 -11.33
CA ASP A 18 -6.11 -6.67 -12.19
C ASP A 18 -7.50 -7.30 -12.22
N MET A 19 -8.54 -6.47 -12.19
CA MET A 19 -9.93 -6.91 -12.30
C MET A 19 -10.21 -7.72 -13.59
N LYS A 20 -9.50 -7.39 -14.69
CA LYS A 20 -9.59 -8.11 -15.97
C LYS A 20 -9.05 -9.54 -15.92
N ARG A 21 -8.20 -9.87 -14.92
CA ARG A 21 -7.62 -11.21 -14.72
C ARG A 21 -8.44 -12.09 -13.79
N LEU A 22 -9.49 -11.57 -13.15
CA LEU A 22 -10.45 -12.36 -12.37
C LEU A 22 -11.47 -13.11 -13.23
N GLY A 23 -11.33 -13.08 -14.57
CA GLY A 23 -12.13 -13.90 -15.45
C GLY A 23 -11.75 -15.38 -15.34
N LEU A 24 -12.69 -16.17 -14.84
CA LEU A 24 -12.99 -17.54 -15.32
C LEU A 24 -12.42 -18.78 -14.60
N LEU A 25 -11.95 -18.76 -13.35
CA LEU A 25 -11.60 -20.02 -12.66
C LEU A 25 -12.12 -20.12 -11.22
N ASP A 26 -12.97 -21.14 -11.03
CA ASP A 26 -13.33 -21.90 -9.83
C ASP A 26 -13.17 -21.25 -8.45
N GLY A 27 -14.31 -20.95 -7.81
CA GLY A 27 -14.74 -21.40 -6.47
C GLY A 27 -13.86 -21.26 -5.22
N VAL A 28 -12.56 -20.99 -5.34
CA VAL A 28 -11.59 -20.83 -4.26
C VAL A 28 -10.72 -19.65 -4.65
N LEU A 29 -11.14 -18.43 -4.31
CA LEU A 29 -10.29 -17.26 -4.55
C LEU A 29 -9.00 -17.41 -3.73
N PRO A 30 -7.81 -17.50 -4.36
CA PRO A 30 -6.57 -17.32 -3.62
C PRO A 30 -6.60 -15.96 -2.94
N ASN A 31 -5.87 -15.82 -1.82
CA ASN A 31 -5.77 -14.60 -1.02
C ASN A 31 -5.26 -13.43 -1.89
N THR A 32 -6.18 -12.80 -2.63
CA THR A 32 -5.93 -11.85 -3.71
C THR A 32 -6.90 -10.70 -3.59
N CYS A 33 -6.44 -9.51 -3.97
CA CYS A 33 -7.22 -8.29 -3.88
C CYS A 33 -7.02 -7.46 -5.15
N VAL A 34 -8.05 -6.73 -5.54
CA VAL A 34 -7.99 -5.86 -6.72
C VAL A 34 -7.14 -4.64 -6.40
N TYR A 35 -6.36 -4.16 -7.38
CA TYR A 35 -5.65 -2.90 -7.24
C TYR A 35 -6.60 -1.75 -6.94
N TYR A 36 -6.47 -1.18 -5.74
CA TYR A 36 -7.18 0.02 -5.28
C TYR A 36 -6.26 1.24 -5.17
N TRP A 37 -5.04 1.15 -5.72
CA TRP A 37 -4.05 2.23 -5.74
C TRP A 37 -3.38 2.33 -7.12
N PRO A 38 -2.89 3.53 -7.50
CA PRO A 38 -2.15 3.73 -8.74
C PRO A 38 -0.83 2.95 -8.72
N ARG A 39 -0.60 2.14 -9.77
CA ARG A 39 0.46 1.12 -9.76
C ARG A 39 1.81 1.65 -10.18
N TYR A 40 1.81 2.60 -11.10
CA TYR A 40 3.03 3.08 -11.74
C TYR A 40 3.45 4.40 -11.12
N GLU A 41 4.75 4.67 -11.11
CA GLU A 41 5.26 5.96 -10.67
C GLU A 41 4.64 7.09 -11.50
N ASN A 42 4.25 8.17 -10.82
CA ASN A 42 3.52 9.32 -11.34
C ASN A 42 2.09 9.03 -11.83
N ASP A 43 1.60 7.80 -11.69
CA ASP A 43 0.22 7.46 -11.99
C ASP A 43 -0.73 8.04 -10.92
N LYS A 44 -1.93 8.39 -11.36
CA LYS A 44 -2.95 9.04 -10.54
C LYS A 44 -4.29 8.36 -10.72
N ALA A 45 -4.97 8.13 -9.61
CA ALA A 45 -6.31 7.58 -9.61
C ALA A 45 -7.22 8.42 -8.70
N GLN A 46 -8.44 8.68 -9.18
CA GLN A 46 -9.46 9.40 -8.43
C GLN A 46 -10.43 8.41 -7.79
N TYR A 47 -10.67 8.59 -6.50
CA TYR A 47 -11.58 7.79 -5.68
C TYR A 47 -12.57 8.74 -5.00
N GLY A 48 -13.69 9.01 -5.67
CA GLY A 48 -14.64 10.04 -5.24
C GLY A 48 -13.95 11.42 -5.21
N ASP A 49 -13.96 12.06 -4.04
CA ASP A 49 -13.38 13.39 -3.84
C ASP A 49 -11.88 13.38 -3.52
N TYR A 50 -11.23 12.22 -3.64
CA TYR A 50 -9.81 12.06 -3.32
C TYR A 50 -9.01 11.67 -4.56
N ILE A 51 -7.87 12.32 -4.74
CA ILE A 51 -6.89 11.97 -5.76
C ILE A 51 -5.70 11.32 -5.06
N VAL A 52 -5.38 10.10 -5.48
CA VAL A 52 -4.22 9.35 -5.01
C VAL A 52 -3.19 9.31 -6.13
N CYS A 53 -1.94 9.64 -5.80
CA CYS A 53 -0.81 9.64 -6.72
C CYS A 53 0.25 8.67 -6.19
N ASN A 54 0.85 7.89 -7.08
CA ASN A 54 2.06 7.13 -6.76
C ASN A 54 3.27 7.99 -7.07
N ILE A 55 4.06 8.32 -6.05
CA ILE A 55 5.23 9.19 -6.21
C ILE A 55 6.48 8.37 -6.47
N LYS A 56 6.56 7.16 -5.91
CA LYS A 56 7.77 6.36 -5.94
C LYS A 56 7.45 4.91 -5.63
N MET A 57 8.14 4.01 -6.32
CA MET A 57 8.21 2.60 -5.93
C MET A 57 9.60 2.32 -5.39
N ASP A 58 9.67 1.88 -4.15
CA ASP A 58 10.92 1.47 -3.51
C ASP A 58 11.00 -0.07 -3.50
N CYS A 59 11.67 -0.61 -4.51
CA CYS A 59 11.99 -2.04 -4.61
C CYS A 59 13.27 -2.42 -3.87
N THR A 60 13.98 -1.46 -3.26
CA THR A 60 15.32 -1.64 -2.68
C THR A 60 15.33 -1.63 -1.16
N THR A 61 14.30 -1.09 -0.51
CA THR A 61 14.30 -0.89 0.94
C THR A 61 14.06 -2.19 1.70
N ASP A 62 13.41 -3.20 1.11
CA ASP A 62 13.25 -4.53 1.70
C ASP A 62 13.11 -5.61 0.61
N PRO A 63 13.89 -6.70 0.63
CA PRO A 63 13.77 -7.77 -0.37
C PRO A 63 12.44 -8.53 -0.29
N LEU A 64 11.66 -8.36 0.78
CA LEU A 64 10.39 -9.07 0.97
C LEU A 64 9.17 -8.20 0.63
N PHE A 65 9.23 -6.88 0.84
CA PHE A 65 8.08 -5.99 0.67
C PHE A 65 8.24 -5.10 -0.55
N ASN A 66 7.19 -5.01 -1.37
CA ASN A 66 7.07 -3.93 -2.34
C ASN A 66 6.51 -2.71 -1.61
N VAL A 67 7.30 -1.65 -1.50
CA VAL A 67 6.87 -0.39 -0.87
C VAL A 67 6.52 0.62 -1.96
N THR A 68 5.29 1.13 -1.91
CA THR A 68 4.80 2.17 -2.80
C THR A 68 4.52 3.43 -1.99
N HIS A 69 5.16 4.54 -2.34
CA HIS A 69 4.92 5.83 -1.71
C HIS A 69 3.78 6.53 -2.42
N LEU A 70 2.72 6.81 -1.66
CA LEU A 70 1.52 7.45 -2.19
C LEU A 70 1.34 8.83 -1.55
N THR A 71 0.77 9.73 -2.33
CA THR A 71 0.11 10.92 -1.80
C THR A 71 -1.37 10.87 -2.07
N MET A 72 -2.11 11.41 -1.13
CA MET A 72 -3.54 11.60 -1.22
C MET A 72 -3.83 13.08 -0.97
N HIS A 73 -4.74 13.66 -1.74
CA HIS A 73 -5.28 14.99 -1.51
C HIS A 73 -6.74 15.01 -1.92
N ARG A 74 -7.47 16.00 -1.41
CA ARG A 74 -8.86 16.23 -1.79
C ARG A 74 -8.93 17.12 -3.02
N VAL A 75 -9.93 16.89 -3.87
CA VAL A 75 -10.16 17.69 -5.09
C VAL A 75 -10.55 19.13 -4.74
N ASP A 76 -11.30 19.30 -3.66
CA ASP A 76 -11.89 20.56 -3.19
C ASP A 76 -11.02 21.30 -2.17
N ASP A 77 -9.78 20.86 -1.94
CA ASP A 77 -8.95 21.41 -0.89
C ASP A 77 -8.12 22.63 -1.35
N GLU A 78 -8.58 23.80 -0.94
CA GLU A 78 -7.94 25.09 -1.21
C GLU A 78 -6.64 25.30 -0.42
N GLU A 79 -6.49 24.63 0.74
CA GLU A 79 -5.28 24.72 1.57
C GLU A 79 -4.12 23.90 1.00
N GLY A 80 -4.39 23.02 0.03
CA GLY A 80 -3.40 22.17 -0.59
C GLY A 80 -2.80 21.14 0.38
N PHE A 81 -3.59 20.66 1.34
CA PHE A 81 -3.12 19.64 2.28
C PHE A 81 -2.88 18.31 1.54
N VAL A 82 -1.63 17.86 1.62
CA VAL A 82 -1.18 16.61 1.01
C VAL A 82 -0.87 15.59 2.10
N HIS A 83 -1.68 14.52 2.15
CA HIS A 83 -1.45 13.39 3.03
C HIS A 83 -0.49 12.39 2.37
N LYS A 84 0.66 12.17 3.00
CA LYS A 84 1.67 11.19 2.54
C LYS A 84 1.47 9.87 3.27
N LEU A 85 1.46 8.76 2.53
CA LEU A 85 1.39 7.42 3.11
C LEU A 85 2.24 6.42 2.33
N GLU A 86 2.51 5.30 2.97
CA GLU A 86 3.22 4.18 2.36
C GLU A 86 2.30 2.96 2.26
N HIS A 87 2.31 2.33 1.11
CA HIS A 87 1.63 1.06 0.86
C HIS A 87 2.68 -0.06 0.81
N TRP A 88 2.54 -0.99 1.75
CA TRP A 88 3.44 -2.10 1.96
C TRP A 88 2.75 -3.37 1.50
N GLN A 89 3.21 -3.95 0.39
CA GLN A 89 2.62 -5.15 -0.18
C GLN A 89 3.55 -6.35 0.01
N TYR A 90 3.01 -7.42 0.59
CA TYR A 90 3.65 -8.71 0.78
C TYR A 90 2.71 -9.83 0.32
N ASP A 91 3.14 -10.62 -0.66
CA ASP A 91 2.37 -11.76 -1.14
C ASP A 91 2.53 -12.95 -0.18
N TRP A 92 1.58 -13.11 0.75
CA TRP A 92 1.52 -14.24 1.66
C TRP A 92 0.92 -15.47 0.98
N ASN A 93 1.67 -16.02 0.03
CA ASN A 93 1.42 -17.37 -0.46
C ASN A 93 2.44 -18.38 0.07
N ASN A 94 3.47 -17.92 0.79
CA ASN A 94 4.48 -18.79 1.37
C ASN A 94 4.44 -18.70 2.91
N PHE A 95 3.68 -19.60 3.54
CA PHE A 95 3.53 -19.73 5.01
C PHE A 95 4.81 -20.16 5.74
N THR A 96 5.95 -20.18 5.07
CA THR A 96 7.23 -20.62 5.63
C THR A 96 7.97 -19.53 6.41
N ASP A 97 7.66 -18.25 6.19
CA ASP A 97 8.27 -17.15 6.96
C ASP A 97 7.39 -16.74 8.15
N PHE A 98 7.53 -17.44 9.28
CA PHE A 98 6.86 -17.11 10.54
C PHE A 98 7.32 -15.77 11.17
N TYR A 99 8.42 -15.18 10.71
CA TYR A 99 9.05 -14.02 11.35
C TYR A 99 8.61 -12.67 10.76
N TRP A 100 7.79 -12.64 9.70
CA TRP A 100 7.34 -11.39 9.09
C TRP A 100 6.67 -10.38 10.05
N PRO A 101 5.88 -10.76 11.09
CA PRO A 101 5.28 -9.75 11.97
C PRO A 101 6.38 -9.01 12.75
N LEU A 102 7.42 -9.75 13.15
CA LEU A 102 8.58 -9.18 13.83
C LEU A 102 9.41 -8.29 12.91
N ARG A 103 9.45 -8.56 11.60
CA ARG A 103 10.13 -7.68 10.63
C ARG A 103 9.40 -6.34 10.47
N ILE A 104 8.07 -6.37 10.39
CA ILE A 104 7.25 -5.17 10.41
C ILE A 104 7.49 -4.41 11.71
N LEU A 105 7.35 -5.08 12.86
CA LEU A 105 7.52 -4.46 14.18
C LEU A 105 8.93 -3.88 14.40
N ARG A 106 10.00 -4.56 13.95
CA ARG A 106 11.37 -4.04 14.05
C ARG A 106 11.54 -2.71 13.32
N ARG A 107 10.91 -2.56 12.16
CA ARG A 107 11.00 -1.32 11.39
C ARG A 107 10.26 -0.17 12.07
N TYR A 108 9.09 -0.44 12.64
CA TYR A 108 8.38 0.53 13.48
C TYR A 108 9.19 0.91 14.73
N CYS A 109 9.84 -0.06 15.38
CA CYS A 109 10.69 0.20 16.55
C CYS A 109 11.92 1.07 16.21
N ILE A 110 12.57 0.81 15.07
CA ILE A 110 13.71 1.61 14.60
C ILE A 110 13.27 3.03 14.22
N LEU A 111 12.12 3.19 13.56
CA LEU A 111 11.57 4.51 13.24
C LEU A 111 11.20 5.31 14.49
N TYR A 112 10.74 4.65 15.57
CA TYR A 112 10.44 5.31 16.84
C TYR A 112 11.70 5.86 17.53
N SER A 113 12.84 5.16 17.44
CA SER A 113 14.12 5.62 18.02
C SER A 113 14.80 6.75 17.23
N PHE A 114 14.45 6.97 15.97
CA PHE A 114 15.01 8.07 15.15
C PHE A 114 14.17 9.35 15.18
N TYR A 115 12.95 9.31 15.74
CA TYR A 115 12.01 10.44 15.76
C TYR A 115 11.78 11.04 17.17
N GLN A 116 12.68 10.76 18.12
CA GLN A 116 12.75 11.39 19.45
C GLN A 116 14.02 12.23 19.55
#